data_AF-A0A660ZZY2-F1
#
_entry.id   AF-A0A660ZZY2-F1
#
_cell.length_a   1.000
_cell.length_b   1.000
_cell.length_c   1.000
_cell.angle_alpha   90.00
_cell.angle_beta   90.00
_cell.angle_gamma   90.00
#
_symmetry.space_group_name_H-M   'P 1'
#
loop_
_entity.id
_entity.type
_entity.pdbx_description
1 polymer ?
#
loop_
_entity_poly.entity_id
_entity_poly.type
_entity_poly.pdbx_seq_one_letter_code
_entity_poly.pdbx_strand_id
1 'polypeptide(L)'
;MSFSRVLFVVLISLIALPLVPSVQAQLSWAVADRPDEKIESLVTRLEPYLEPLPGREDAAGAILYHQIVVAPKEGESSRCENMILTIQDPAGMPEELLQPWQSGSAELVSMTAFVRRDSEYRRLLETEVIHVPGRADIGRGHFEITWGDLREGDVIGWSMVTQQEEPYRFVPIRLGQRVPIVIAALHVQSGGKFAYELRNNAVSLKDISQKKKDVQDGRAMDVKASTNQRPAVDTLPDTTPWPNDYPYMALYLKEVRIDSESQFLLPGWAKTGGWNQGVMNIGGLVERSAEDLGGLDITLSAITTGKTTSVAKAEAVCGWVRDKFELLEGPDVLSRGLREFEEVVKSKQATALEKALLMAVLLDKLDVPATIAGIRSPDLGQLDRDWPETRQFSALAVRTVEAGVIRYWVPQCTECVAGETPASWQGADVVTYDYETIAVAEKYQEALRQKAMVEGQFDLARIQADVESQPWVIFEKVGE
;
A
#
# COMPACT_ATOMS: atom_id res chain seq x y z
N MET A 1 -5.71 9.42 -43.86
CA MET A 1 -5.56 7.95 -43.75
C MET A 1 -4.74 7.68 -42.51
N SER A 2 -5.38 7.24 -41.43
CA SER A 2 -4.72 6.83 -40.19
C SER A 2 -5.64 5.84 -39.49
N PHE A 3 -5.16 4.60 -39.40
CA PHE A 3 -5.73 3.49 -38.64
C PHE A 3 -5.17 3.56 -37.23
N SER A 4 -6.01 3.75 -36.20
CA SER A 4 -5.91 3.12 -34.87
C SER A 4 -6.87 3.78 -33.90
N ARG A 5 -8.07 3.21 -33.75
CA ARG A 5 -8.92 3.30 -32.54
C ARG A 5 -9.87 2.09 -32.57
N VAL A 6 -9.33 0.92 -32.23
CA VAL A 6 -10.11 -0.28 -31.91
C VAL A 6 -9.41 -0.94 -30.73
N LEU A 7 -9.89 -0.69 -29.51
CA LEU A 7 -10.41 -1.72 -28.58
C LEU A 7 -10.78 -1.03 -27.25
N PHE A 8 -12.02 -0.55 -27.16
CA PHE A 8 -12.70 -0.25 -25.90
C PHE A 8 -14.16 -0.64 -26.11
N VAL A 9 -14.77 -1.24 -25.09
CA VAL A 9 -16.18 -1.71 -24.99
C VAL A 9 -16.46 -3.12 -25.55
N VAL A 10 -16.63 -4.08 -24.63
CA VAL A 10 -17.79 -4.99 -24.68
C VAL A 10 -18.38 -5.08 -23.26
N LEU A 11 -19.60 -4.57 -23.11
CA LEU A 11 -20.44 -4.59 -21.91
C LEU A 11 -21.75 -5.34 -22.24
N ILE A 12 -21.99 -6.44 -21.50
CA ILE A 12 -23.26 -6.97 -20.94
C ILE A 12 -24.43 -7.39 -21.88
N SER A 13 -24.86 -8.67 -21.75
CA SER A 13 -26.23 -9.10 -21.33
C SER A 13 -26.35 -10.65 -21.30
N LEU A 14 -26.37 -11.31 -20.14
CA LEU A 14 -27.55 -11.72 -19.32
C LEU A 14 -28.36 -12.91 -19.87
N ILE A 15 -28.12 -14.13 -19.36
CA ILE A 15 -29.17 -15.13 -19.07
C ILE A 15 -28.82 -15.83 -17.73
N ALA A 16 -29.81 -15.80 -16.83
CA ALA A 16 -29.87 -16.24 -15.45
C ALA A 16 -29.11 -17.52 -15.05
N LEU A 17 -28.31 -17.41 -13.99
CA LEU A 17 -27.91 -18.50 -13.09
C LEU A 17 -28.14 -18.03 -11.64
N PRO A 18 -28.61 -18.90 -10.74
CA PRO A 18 -29.05 -18.50 -9.42
C PRO A 18 -27.90 -17.90 -8.61
N LEU A 19 -28.17 -16.71 -8.07
CA LEU A 19 -27.36 -15.97 -7.13
C LEU A 19 -27.10 -16.77 -5.84
N VAL A 20 -25.94 -16.48 -5.25
CA VAL A 20 -25.50 -16.74 -3.87
C VAL A 20 -24.91 -18.14 -3.57
N PRO A 21 -23.58 -18.27 -3.67
CA PRO A 21 -22.81 -18.85 -2.56
C PRO A 21 -21.55 -18.06 -2.15
N SER A 22 -21.24 -16.90 -2.74
CA SER A 22 -19.98 -16.17 -2.46
C SER A 22 -19.96 -15.44 -1.10
N VAL A 23 -21.07 -14.82 -0.70
CA VAL A 23 -21.14 -14.00 0.53
C VAL A 23 -21.11 -14.86 1.81
N GLN A 24 -21.69 -16.06 1.80
CA GLN A 24 -21.74 -16.94 2.98
C GLN A 24 -20.37 -17.50 3.39
N ALA A 25 -19.44 -17.67 2.45
CA ALA A 25 -18.08 -18.10 2.77
C ALA A 25 -17.24 -16.97 3.40
N GLN A 26 -17.45 -15.71 2.98
CA GLN A 26 -16.76 -14.54 3.54
C GLN A 26 -17.24 -14.21 4.97
N LEU A 27 -18.54 -14.34 5.24
CA LEU A 27 -19.11 -14.22 6.60
C LEU A 27 -18.53 -15.24 7.59
N SER A 28 -17.93 -16.34 7.12
CA SER A 28 -17.31 -17.33 8.01
C SER A 28 -16.00 -16.86 8.66
N TRP A 29 -15.34 -15.84 8.07
CA TRP A 29 -14.06 -15.33 8.56
C TRP A 29 -14.21 -14.22 9.60
N ALA A 30 -15.27 -13.42 9.51
CA ALA A 30 -15.60 -12.36 10.46
C ALA A 30 -15.88 -12.97 11.84
N VAL A 31 -14.91 -12.85 12.75
CA VAL A 31 -15.00 -13.36 14.12
C VAL A 31 -16.16 -12.73 14.88
N ALA A 32 -16.39 -11.43 14.69
CA ALA A 32 -17.49 -10.69 15.31
C ALA A 32 -18.88 -11.04 14.72
N ASP A 33 -18.97 -11.86 13.67
CA ASP A 33 -20.24 -12.41 13.16
C ASP A 33 -20.50 -13.84 13.64
N ARG A 34 -19.53 -14.46 14.31
CA ARG A 34 -19.67 -15.83 14.79
C ARG A 34 -20.68 -15.90 15.92
N PRO A 35 -21.39 -17.03 16.08
CA PRO A 35 -22.18 -17.32 17.28
C PRO A 35 -21.39 -17.12 18.57
N ASP A 36 -22.06 -16.60 19.60
CA ASP A 36 -21.44 -16.21 20.88
C ASP A 36 -20.63 -17.37 21.49
N GLU A 37 -21.10 -18.61 21.40
CA GLU A 37 -20.40 -19.78 21.94
C GLU A 37 -19.05 -20.03 21.26
N LYS A 38 -18.90 -19.65 19.98
CA LYS A 38 -17.63 -19.77 19.26
C LYS A 38 -16.67 -18.64 19.63
N ILE A 39 -17.19 -17.45 19.92
CA ILE A 39 -16.38 -16.34 20.41
C ILE A 39 -15.92 -16.65 21.84
N GLU A 40 -16.82 -17.10 22.71
CA GLU A 40 -16.50 -17.52 24.07
C GLU A 40 -15.44 -18.63 24.07
N SER A 41 -15.63 -19.68 23.26
CA SER A 41 -14.61 -20.74 23.13
C SER A 41 -13.24 -20.21 22.68
N LEU A 42 -13.19 -19.19 21.81
CA LEU A 42 -11.95 -18.55 21.40
C LEU A 42 -11.34 -17.72 22.54
N VAL A 43 -12.14 -16.89 23.20
CA VAL A 43 -11.75 -16.01 24.30
C VAL A 43 -11.24 -16.84 25.48
N THR A 44 -12.02 -17.79 26.00
CA THR A 44 -11.64 -18.68 27.12
C THR A 44 -10.36 -19.47 26.80
N ARG A 45 -10.13 -19.83 25.53
CA ARG A 45 -8.89 -20.52 25.13
C ARG A 45 -7.67 -19.59 25.16
N LEU A 46 -7.86 -18.30 24.93
CA LEU A 46 -6.78 -17.32 24.83
C LEU A 46 -6.50 -16.58 26.14
N GLU A 47 -7.51 -16.41 27.00
CA GLU A 47 -7.40 -15.76 28.32
C GLU A 47 -6.26 -16.29 29.20
N PRO A 48 -5.99 -17.61 29.30
CA PRO A 48 -4.87 -18.12 30.10
C PRO A 48 -3.50 -17.64 29.64
N TYR A 49 -3.38 -17.19 28.39
CA TYR A 49 -2.15 -16.66 27.83
C TYR A 49 -1.97 -15.16 28.08
N LEU A 50 -2.90 -14.51 28.78
CA LEU A 50 -2.74 -13.14 29.24
C LEU A 50 -1.83 -13.06 30.48
N GLU A 51 -1.90 -14.01 31.41
CA GLU A 51 -1.06 -13.99 32.63
C GLU A 51 0.45 -13.95 32.36
N PRO A 52 1.01 -14.76 31.44
CA PRO A 52 2.44 -14.71 31.15
C PRO A 52 2.86 -13.53 30.26
N LEU A 53 1.92 -12.65 29.86
CA LEU A 53 2.15 -11.63 28.84
C LEU A 53 2.94 -10.44 29.42
N PRO A 54 4.17 -10.16 28.94
CA PRO A 54 5.01 -9.12 29.52
C PRO A 54 4.39 -7.72 29.38
N GLY A 55 4.43 -6.94 30.47
CA GLY A 55 3.92 -5.57 30.51
C GLY A 55 2.39 -5.47 30.56
N ARG A 56 1.66 -6.58 30.74
CA ARG A 56 0.20 -6.57 30.85
C ARG A 56 -0.30 -5.79 32.07
N GLU A 57 0.35 -5.94 33.22
CA GLU A 57 -0.11 -5.35 34.48
C GLU A 57 -0.18 -3.82 34.42
N ASP A 58 0.68 -3.20 33.59
CA ASP A 58 0.76 -1.75 33.40
C ASP A 58 -0.03 -1.26 32.17
N ALA A 59 -0.58 -2.17 31.36
CA ALA A 59 -1.25 -1.83 30.12
C ALA A 59 -2.76 -1.59 30.32
N ALA A 60 -3.32 -0.65 29.57
CA ALA A 60 -4.76 -0.36 29.58
C ALA A 60 -5.65 -1.52 29.07
N GLY A 61 -5.05 -2.55 28.48
CA GLY A 61 -5.72 -3.74 27.99
C GLY A 61 -4.72 -4.68 27.31
N ALA A 62 -5.23 -5.65 26.56
CA ALA A 62 -4.40 -6.52 25.74
C ALA A 62 -5.17 -7.02 24.52
N ILE A 63 -4.48 -7.16 23.40
CA ILE A 63 -5.00 -7.81 22.21
C ILE A 63 -4.98 -9.33 22.45
N LEU A 64 -6.16 -9.92 22.64
CA LEU A 64 -6.31 -11.37 22.70
C LEU A 64 -6.07 -11.99 21.33
N TYR A 65 -6.60 -11.38 20.28
CA TYR A 65 -6.60 -11.96 18.94
C TYR A 65 -6.56 -10.88 17.88
N HIS A 66 -5.48 -10.80 17.09
CA HIS A 66 -5.44 -10.00 15.87
C HIS A 66 -5.21 -10.92 14.68
N GLN A 67 -6.17 -11.01 13.77
CA GLN A 67 -6.06 -11.84 12.57
C GLN A 67 -6.43 -11.07 11.32
N ILE A 68 -5.59 -11.15 10.29
CA ILE A 68 -5.97 -10.74 8.94
C ILE A 68 -6.03 -11.97 8.03
N VAL A 69 -7.16 -12.14 7.36
CA VAL A 69 -7.39 -13.16 6.34
C VAL A 69 -7.53 -12.49 4.99
N VAL A 70 -6.83 -13.00 3.98
CA VAL A 70 -6.90 -12.51 2.59
C VAL A 70 -7.32 -13.67 1.70
N ALA A 71 -8.33 -13.44 0.88
CA ALA A 71 -8.80 -14.42 -0.09
C ALA A 71 -8.86 -13.79 -1.47
N PRO A 72 -7.73 -13.76 -2.19
CA PRO A 72 -7.68 -13.20 -3.53
C PRO A 72 -8.31 -14.17 -4.53
N LYS A 73 -9.14 -13.62 -5.42
CA LYS A 73 -9.68 -14.26 -6.61
C LYS A 73 -9.47 -13.30 -7.79
N GLU A 74 -9.64 -13.83 -9.00
CA GLU A 74 -9.56 -13.01 -10.21
C GLU A 74 -10.73 -12.01 -10.24
N GLY A 75 -10.42 -10.73 -10.41
CA GLY A 75 -11.40 -9.63 -10.43
C GLY A 75 -11.98 -9.26 -9.05
N GLU A 76 -11.67 -10.00 -7.99
CA GLU A 76 -12.15 -9.70 -6.63
C GLU A 76 -11.19 -10.24 -5.57
N SER A 77 -10.67 -9.37 -4.72
CA SER A 77 -9.86 -9.73 -3.57
C SER A 77 -10.54 -9.29 -2.29
N SER A 78 -10.79 -10.25 -1.39
CA SER A 78 -11.38 -9.98 -0.08
C SER A 78 -10.33 -9.98 1.02
N ARG A 79 -10.50 -9.09 1.99
CA ARG A 79 -9.71 -9.01 3.22
C ARG A 79 -10.66 -8.94 4.40
N CYS A 80 -10.39 -9.75 5.42
CA CYS A 80 -11.10 -9.73 6.70
C CYS A 80 -10.09 -9.49 7.81
N GLU A 81 -10.19 -8.35 8.49
CA GLU A 81 -9.40 -8.04 9.68
C GLU A 81 -10.25 -8.23 10.93
N ASN A 82 -9.73 -8.98 11.90
CA ASN A 82 -10.39 -9.33 13.14
C ASN A 82 -9.54 -8.88 14.32
N MET A 83 -10.19 -8.28 15.31
CA MET A 83 -9.57 -7.88 16.56
C MET A 83 -10.45 -8.31 17.73
N ILE A 84 -9.84 -8.87 18.78
CA ILE A 84 -10.44 -9.05 20.10
C ILE A 84 -9.48 -8.46 21.13
N LEU A 85 -10.02 -7.61 22.00
CA LEU A 85 -9.30 -6.85 23.03
C LEU A 85 -9.91 -7.14 24.39
N THR A 86 -9.08 -7.20 25.41
CA THR A 86 -9.49 -7.11 26.81
C THR A 86 -9.28 -5.68 27.31
N ILE A 87 -10.17 -5.22 28.19
CA ILE A 87 -10.14 -3.88 28.77
C ILE A 87 -9.70 -3.98 30.23
N GLN A 88 -8.64 -3.27 30.59
CA GLN A 88 -8.15 -3.14 31.96
C GLN A 88 -8.40 -1.71 32.48
N ASP A 89 -8.05 -0.71 31.68
CA ASP A 89 -8.34 0.70 31.91
C ASP A 89 -9.01 1.29 30.66
N PRO A 90 -10.35 1.46 30.66
CA PRO A 90 -11.06 2.02 29.51
C PRO A 90 -10.55 3.41 29.08
N ALA A 91 -10.10 4.25 30.02
CA ALA A 91 -9.66 5.61 29.72
C ALA A 91 -8.24 5.65 29.12
N GLY A 92 -7.43 4.64 29.41
CA GLY A 92 -6.08 4.48 28.87
C GLY A 92 -6.00 3.72 27.55
N MET A 93 -7.12 3.19 27.03
CA MET A 93 -7.12 2.39 25.81
C MET A 93 -6.75 3.23 24.57
N PRO A 94 -5.81 2.76 23.72
CA PRO A 94 -5.45 3.48 22.49
C PRO A 94 -6.63 3.60 21.53
N GLU A 95 -6.90 4.83 21.09
CA GLU A 95 -8.02 5.14 20.19
C GLU A 95 -7.94 4.34 18.88
N GLU A 96 -6.75 4.14 18.32
CA GLU A 96 -6.54 3.40 17.07
C GLU A 96 -6.92 1.92 17.14
N LEU A 97 -7.07 1.35 18.35
CA LEU A 97 -7.56 -0.02 18.56
C LEU A 97 -9.08 -0.06 18.76
N LEU A 98 -9.65 1.03 19.28
CA LEU A 98 -11.09 1.21 19.48
C LEU A 98 -11.79 1.70 18.22
N GLN A 99 -11.06 2.41 17.34
CA GLN A 99 -11.54 3.07 16.12
C GLN A 99 -10.70 2.61 14.93
N PRO A 100 -11.04 1.45 14.33
CA PRO A 100 -10.21 0.87 13.28
C PRO A 100 -10.26 1.67 11.98
N TRP A 101 -9.14 1.62 11.28
CA TRP A 101 -8.95 2.27 9.99
C TRP A 101 -9.19 1.31 8.83
N GLN A 102 -9.88 1.76 7.79
CA GLN A 102 -10.04 1.02 6.55
C GLN A 102 -8.71 0.90 5.81
N SER A 103 -8.44 -0.24 5.18
CA SER A 103 -7.23 -0.42 4.41
C SER A 103 -7.35 0.19 3.01
N GLY A 104 -6.85 1.41 2.83
CA GLY A 104 -6.69 2.01 1.50
C GLY A 104 -8.02 2.30 0.80
N SER A 105 -8.05 2.12 -0.52
CA SER A 105 -9.21 2.35 -1.39
C SER A 105 -10.16 1.17 -1.52
N ALA A 106 -9.94 0.08 -0.78
CA ALA A 106 -10.81 -1.09 -0.85
C ALA A 106 -12.22 -0.74 -0.38
N GLU A 107 -13.27 -1.17 -1.09
CA GLU A 107 -14.66 -1.00 -0.70
C GLU A 107 -14.96 -1.72 0.62
N LEU A 108 -15.76 -1.09 1.48
CA LEU A 108 -16.26 -1.70 2.70
C LEU A 108 -17.43 -2.62 2.39
N VAL A 109 -17.33 -3.90 2.78
CA VAL A 109 -18.43 -4.87 2.65
C VAL A 109 -19.24 -4.95 3.94
N SER A 110 -18.55 -5.10 5.08
CA SER A 110 -19.18 -5.14 6.38
C SER A 110 -18.22 -4.74 7.49
N MET A 111 -18.78 -4.20 8.57
CA MET A 111 -18.10 -3.96 9.83
C MET A 111 -19.02 -4.39 10.95
N THR A 112 -18.58 -5.34 11.77
CA THR A 112 -19.36 -5.81 12.92
C THR A 112 -18.52 -5.78 14.18
N ALA A 113 -19.19 -5.50 15.30
CA ALA A 113 -18.54 -5.32 16.57
C ALA A 113 -19.40 -5.87 17.71
N PHE A 114 -18.74 -6.23 18.81
CA PHE A 114 -19.41 -6.73 20.00
C PHE A 114 -18.70 -6.27 21.28
N VAL A 115 -19.47 -6.26 22.36
CA VAL A 115 -18.98 -6.14 23.74
C VAL A 115 -19.43 -7.38 24.49
N ARG A 116 -18.50 -8.03 25.18
CA ARG A 116 -18.75 -9.09 26.16
C ARG A 116 -18.48 -8.52 27.54
N ARG A 117 -19.46 -8.67 28.43
CA ARG A 117 -19.33 -8.42 29.87
C ARG A 117 -19.69 -9.70 30.59
N ASP A 118 -18.77 -10.22 31.39
CA ASP A 118 -18.89 -11.54 32.01
C ASP A 118 -19.16 -12.62 30.95
N SER A 119 -20.39 -13.15 30.87
CA SER A 119 -20.81 -14.13 29.86
C SER A 119 -21.89 -13.59 28.91
N GLU A 120 -22.24 -12.32 29.02
CA GLU A 120 -23.25 -11.67 28.18
C GLU A 120 -22.61 -10.97 27.00
N TYR A 121 -23.13 -11.27 25.81
CA TYR A 121 -22.69 -10.67 24.55
C TYR A 121 -23.71 -9.66 24.05
N ARG A 122 -23.22 -8.48 23.67
CA ARG A 122 -23.99 -7.44 22.99
C ARG A 122 -23.35 -7.16 21.64
N ARG A 123 -24.10 -7.41 20.56
CA ARG A 123 -23.71 -6.97 19.22
C ARG A 123 -24.04 -5.48 19.07
N LEU A 124 -23.10 -4.72 18.53
CA LEU A 124 -23.32 -3.31 18.25
C LEU A 124 -24.23 -3.16 17.04
N LEU A 125 -25.13 -2.19 17.11
CA LEU A 125 -26.04 -1.85 16.01
C LEU A 125 -25.30 -1.03 14.95
N GLU A 126 -25.84 -0.97 13.73
CA GLU A 126 -25.31 -0.12 12.65
C GLU A 126 -25.23 1.36 13.04
N THR A 127 -26.13 1.82 13.92
CA THR A 127 -26.10 3.20 14.45
C THR A 127 -24.98 3.47 15.45
N GLU A 128 -24.35 2.41 15.98
CA GLU A 128 -23.23 2.48 16.91
C GLU A 128 -21.89 2.23 16.21
N VAL A 129 -21.90 1.86 14.93
CA VAL A 129 -20.71 1.56 14.11
C VAL A 129 -20.77 2.45 12.87
N ILE A 130 -20.28 3.67 13.00
CA ILE A 130 -20.41 4.69 11.97
C ILE A 130 -19.17 4.63 11.08
N HIS A 131 -19.35 4.38 9.78
CA HIS A 131 -18.27 4.52 8.80
C HIS A 131 -18.12 5.99 8.41
N VAL A 132 -16.92 6.52 8.62
CA VAL A 132 -16.52 7.84 8.14
C VAL A 132 -15.70 7.62 6.86
N PRO A 133 -16.27 7.88 5.67
CA PRO A 133 -15.57 7.64 4.43
C PRO A 133 -14.40 8.61 4.28
N GLY A 134 -13.30 8.11 3.72
CA GLY A 134 -12.20 8.97 3.29
C GLY A 134 -12.61 9.85 2.10
N ARG A 135 -11.80 10.88 1.81
CA ARG A 135 -11.89 11.63 0.55
C ARG A 135 -11.83 10.67 -0.66
N ALA A 136 -12.61 10.94 -1.71
CA ALA A 136 -12.57 10.12 -2.93
C ALA A 136 -11.15 10.05 -3.48
N ASP A 137 -10.74 8.87 -3.94
CA ASP A 137 -9.46 8.52 -4.61
C ASP A 137 -8.16 8.70 -3.79
N ILE A 138 -8.21 9.50 -2.72
CA ILE A 138 -7.03 9.85 -1.90
C ILE A 138 -7.24 9.63 -0.41
N GLY A 139 -8.43 9.23 0.00
CA GLY A 139 -8.80 9.14 1.39
C GLY A 139 -8.73 7.72 1.93
N ARG A 140 -8.44 7.62 3.23
CA ARG A 140 -8.63 6.41 4.01
C ARG A 140 -9.87 6.60 4.88
N GLY A 141 -10.85 5.71 4.77
CA GLY A 141 -11.97 5.72 5.72
C GLY A 141 -11.58 5.19 7.10
N HIS A 142 -12.37 5.52 8.10
CA HIS A 142 -12.25 4.99 9.45
C HIS A 142 -13.63 4.71 10.04
N PHE A 143 -13.66 4.09 11.22
CA PHE A 143 -14.90 3.83 11.95
C PHE A 143 -14.91 4.59 13.25
N GLU A 144 -16.07 5.18 13.55
CA GLU A 144 -16.44 5.70 14.86
C GLU A 144 -17.41 4.71 15.51
N ILE A 145 -16.93 3.97 16.50
CA ILE A 145 -17.64 2.95 17.24
C ILE A 145 -18.01 3.51 18.61
N THR A 146 -19.31 3.50 18.90
CA THR A 146 -19.87 3.82 20.20
C THR A 146 -19.94 2.55 21.05
N TRP A 147 -18.88 2.30 21.82
CA TRP A 147 -18.77 1.10 22.65
C TRP A 147 -19.74 1.07 23.85
N GLY A 148 -20.22 2.24 24.28
CA GLY A 148 -20.98 2.42 25.53
C GLY A 148 -20.06 2.54 26.76
N ASP A 149 -20.61 2.31 27.95
CA ASP A 149 -19.86 2.38 29.21
C ASP A 149 -18.96 1.15 29.38
N LEU A 150 -17.76 1.19 28.77
CA LEU A 150 -16.72 0.17 28.95
C LEU A 150 -16.21 0.13 30.40
N ARG A 151 -15.92 -1.08 30.88
CA ARG A 151 -15.44 -1.35 32.25
C ARG A 151 -14.23 -2.26 32.21
N GLU A 152 -13.46 -2.23 33.29
CA GLU A 152 -12.42 -3.24 33.56
C GLU A 152 -13.05 -4.65 33.49
N GLY A 153 -12.37 -5.55 32.79
CA GLY A 153 -12.81 -6.93 32.56
C GLY A 153 -13.68 -7.13 31.33
N ASP A 154 -14.18 -6.06 30.69
CA ASP A 154 -14.89 -6.19 29.42
C ASP A 154 -13.96 -6.74 28.33
N VAL A 155 -14.54 -7.51 27.40
CA VAL A 155 -13.87 -7.96 26.18
C VAL A 155 -14.63 -7.37 25.01
N ILE A 156 -13.94 -6.64 24.14
CA ILE A 156 -14.53 -6.12 22.91
C ILE A 156 -13.92 -6.80 21.71
N GLY A 157 -14.63 -6.81 20.60
CA GLY A 157 -14.05 -7.25 19.35
C GLY A 157 -14.78 -6.70 18.14
N TRP A 158 -14.06 -6.67 17.03
CA TRP A 158 -14.58 -6.20 15.76
C TRP A 158 -14.01 -7.00 14.59
N SER A 159 -14.77 -7.02 13.50
CA SER A 159 -14.41 -7.64 12.22
C SER A 159 -14.74 -6.68 11.08
N MET A 160 -13.72 -6.33 10.31
CA MET A 160 -13.85 -5.47 9.13
C MET A 160 -13.58 -6.29 7.87
N VAL A 161 -14.54 -6.31 6.95
CA VAL A 161 -14.42 -6.99 5.64
C VAL A 161 -14.36 -5.93 4.53
N THR A 162 -13.28 -5.94 3.76
CA THR A 162 -13.08 -5.05 2.62
C THR A 162 -12.82 -5.83 1.33
N GLN A 163 -13.21 -5.24 0.20
CA GLN A 163 -13.04 -5.82 -1.14
C GLN A 163 -12.42 -4.82 -2.11
N GLN A 164 -11.63 -5.33 -3.05
CA GLN A 164 -11.11 -4.55 -4.17
C GLN A 164 -10.93 -5.45 -5.39
N GLU A 165 -10.93 -4.88 -6.58
CA GLU A 165 -10.78 -5.64 -7.84
C GLU A 165 -9.40 -6.31 -7.95
N GLU A 166 -8.34 -5.58 -7.58
CA GLU A 166 -6.96 -6.09 -7.61
C GLU A 166 -6.62 -6.91 -6.36
N PRO A 167 -5.70 -7.89 -6.44
CA PRO A 167 -5.20 -8.59 -5.26
C PRO A 167 -4.43 -7.64 -4.32
N TYR A 168 -4.63 -7.79 -3.01
CA TYR A 168 -3.87 -7.02 -2.02
C TYR A 168 -2.37 -7.33 -2.15
N ARG A 169 -1.57 -6.33 -2.56
CA ARG A 169 -0.13 -6.52 -2.79
C ARG A 169 0.68 -6.67 -1.50
N PHE A 170 0.24 -6.01 -0.44
CA PHE A 170 0.92 -6.03 0.86
C PHE A 170 -0.11 -5.89 1.98
N VAL A 171 -0.12 -6.85 2.90
CA VAL A 171 -1.06 -6.92 4.02
C VAL A 171 -0.27 -7.10 5.31
N PRO A 172 0.05 -6.01 6.01
CA PRO A 172 0.83 -6.08 7.24
C PRO A 172 -0.06 -6.26 8.48
N ILE A 173 0.53 -6.87 9.50
CA ILE A 173 0.06 -6.86 10.89
C ILE A 173 1.17 -6.23 11.75
N ARG A 174 0.83 -5.16 12.46
CA ARG A 174 1.72 -4.49 13.41
C ARG A 174 1.91 -5.41 14.61
N LEU A 175 3.16 -5.74 14.95
CA LEU A 175 3.49 -6.58 16.11
C LEU A 175 4.03 -5.80 17.30
N GLY A 176 4.34 -4.52 17.11
CA GLY A 176 4.51 -3.55 18.17
C GLY A 176 3.22 -2.75 18.31
N GLN A 177 2.57 -2.84 19.46
CA GLN A 177 1.33 -2.13 19.78
C GLN A 177 1.47 -1.46 21.15
N ARG A 178 0.67 -0.42 21.44
CA ARG A 178 0.67 0.24 22.77
C ARG A 178 0.12 -0.65 23.89
N VAL A 179 -0.53 -1.74 23.52
CA VAL A 179 -0.95 -2.82 24.43
C VAL A 179 -0.31 -4.13 23.96
N PRO A 180 -0.03 -5.08 24.86
CA PRO A 180 0.58 -6.33 24.46
C PRO A 180 -0.39 -7.23 23.68
N ILE A 181 0.15 -8.17 22.89
CA ILE A 181 -0.59 -9.07 22.01
C ILE A 181 -0.38 -10.53 22.41
N VAL A 182 -1.46 -11.25 22.68
CA VAL A 182 -1.44 -12.69 22.94
C VAL A 182 -1.14 -13.47 21.66
N ILE A 183 -1.88 -13.23 20.58
CA ILE A 183 -1.64 -13.85 19.28
C ILE A 183 -1.98 -12.89 18.13
N ALA A 184 -1.07 -12.81 17.17
CA ALA A 184 -1.24 -12.13 15.89
C ALA A 184 -1.08 -13.14 14.76
N ALA A 185 -2.00 -13.15 13.79
CA ALA A 185 -2.03 -14.12 12.70
C ALA A 185 -2.33 -13.50 11.34
N LEU A 186 -1.62 -13.98 10.32
CA LEU A 186 -1.89 -13.70 8.91
C LEU A 186 -2.28 -15.00 8.23
N HIS A 187 -3.30 -14.95 7.38
CA HIS A 187 -3.74 -16.07 6.58
C HIS A 187 -4.08 -15.62 5.17
N VAL A 188 -3.56 -16.30 4.16
CA VAL A 188 -4.00 -16.16 2.78
C VAL A 188 -4.56 -17.47 2.26
N GLN A 189 -5.65 -17.39 1.50
CA GLN A 189 -6.29 -18.50 0.80
C GLN A 189 -6.45 -18.14 -0.68
N SER A 190 -5.42 -18.39 -1.49
CA SER A 190 -5.35 -17.83 -2.85
C SER A 190 -5.96 -18.67 -3.96
N GLY A 191 -6.36 -19.91 -3.68
CA GLY A 191 -7.08 -20.74 -4.64
C GLY A 191 -6.33 -21.04 -5.95
N GLY A 192 -5.00 -20.92 -6.00
CA GLY A 192 -4.17 -21.39 -7.12
C GLY A 192 -3.60 -20.32 -8.06
N LYS A 193 -4.05 -19.06 -7.98
CA LYS A 193 -3.61 -18.00 -8.92
C LYS A 193 -2.66 -16.96 -8.33
N PHE A 194 -2.58 -16.86 -7.00
CA PHE A 194 -1.80 -15.82 -6.34
C PHE A 194 -0.81 -16.44 -5.36
N ALA A 195 0.48 -16.18 -5.53
CA ALA A 195 1.51 -16.68 -4.65
C ALA A 195 1.94 -15.57 -3.68
N TYR A 196 1.66 -15.78 -2.40
CA TYR A 196 2.04 -14.86 -1.34
C TYR A 196 3.27 -15.37 -0.58
N GLU A 197 4.10 -14.43 -0.16
CA GLU A 197 5.25 -14.65 0.68
C GLU A 197 5.04 -13.97 2.05
N LEU A 198 5.47 -14.64 3.11
CA LEU A 198 5.53 -14.04 4.43
C LEU A 198 6.80 -13.19 4.50
N ARG A 199 6.63 -11.92 4.86
CA ARG A 199 7.70 -11.03 5.28
C ARG A 199 7.56 -10.75 6.77
N ASN A 200 8.69 -10.57 7.44
CA ASN A 200 8.74 -10.19 8.85
C ASN A 200 9.92 -9.25 9.05
N ASN A 201 9.79 -8.37 10.01
CA ASN A 201 10.82 -7.42 10.38
C ASN A 201 10.93 -7.34 11.89
N ALA A 202 12.15 -7.17 12.41
CA ALA A 202 12.45 -7.09 13.85
C ALA A 202 11.79 -8.18 14.73
N VAL A 203 11.49 -9.34 14.13
CA VAL A 203 10.94 -10.53 14.79
C VAL A 203 11.65 -11.74 14.20
N SER A 204 12.14 -12.65 15.04
CA SER A 204 12.82 -13.85 14.57
C SER A 204 11.85 -14.78 13.86
N LEU A 205 12.28 -15.39 12.75
CA LEU A 205 11.51 -16.46 12.09
C LEU A 205 11.23 -17.64 13.03
N LYS A 206 12.06 -17.85 14.06
CA LYS A 206 11.83 -18.89 15.08
C LYS A 206 10.61 -18.62 15.96
N ASP A 207 10.23 -17.34 16.10
CA ASP A 207 9.10 -16.88 16.90
C ASP A 207 7.80 -16.81 16.07
N ILE A 208 7.87 -17.24 14.81
CA ILE A 208 6.76 -17.26 13.86
C ILE A 208 6.46 -18.71 13.49
N SER A 209 5.27 -19.17 13.86
CA SER A 209 4.75 -20.43 13.35
C SER A 209 4.21 -20.20 11.94
N GLN A 210 4.79 -20.88 10.94
CA GLN A 210 4.33 -20.83 9.56
C GLN A 210 3.86 -22.21 9.10
N LYS A 211 2.67 -22.26 8.50
CA LYS A 211 2.16 -23.43 7.78
C LYS A 211 1.88 -23.02 6.34
N LYS A 212 2.42 -23.79 5.41
CA LYS A 212 2.18 -23.68 3.97
C LYS A 212 1.43 -24.92 3.52
N LYS A 213 0.33 -24.75 2.80
CA LYS A 213 -0.48 -25.83 2.23
C LYS A 213 -0.79 -25.52 0.77
N ASP A 214 -1.36 -26.53 0.10
CA ASP A 214 -1.87 -26.45 -1.26
C ASP A 214 -0.81 -25.89 -2.21
N VAL A 215 0.32 -26.63 -2.31
CA VAL A 215 1.47 -26.21 -3.11
C VAL A 215 1.20 -26.50 -4.59
N GLN A 216 1.22 -25.46 -5.42
CA GLN A 216 1.08 -25.55 -6.86
C GLN A 216 2.34 -24.99 -7.52
N ASP A 217 2.99 -25.78 -8.39
CA ASP A 217 4.23 -25.39 -9.08
C ASP A 217 5.31 -24.83 -8.13
N GLY A 218 5.43 -25.42 -6.94
CA GLY A 218 6.38 -25.00 -5.89
C GLY A 218 5.96 -23.80 -5.05
N ARG A 219 4.77 -23.22 -5.27
CA ARG A 219 4.24 -22.04 -4.57
C ARG A 219 3.13 -22.43 -3.62
N ALA A 220 3.15 -21.89 -2.40
CA ALA A 220 2.10 -22.13 -1.42
C ALA A 220 0.86 -21.28 -1.72
N MET A 221 -0.30 -21.92 -1.86
CA MET A 221 -1.57 -21.22 -2.10
C MET A 221 -2.33 -20.90 -0.81
N ASP A 222 -2.04 -21.64 0.25
CA ASP A 222 -2.47 -21.29 1.60
C ASP A 222 -1.23 -21.08 2.48
N VAL A 223 -1.11 -19.86 3.01
CA VAL A 223 -0.06 -19.51 3.98
C VAL A 223 -0.74 -19.00 5.23
N LYS A 224 -0.52 -19.71 6.34
CA LYS A 224 -0.89 -19.26 7.68
C LYS A 224 0.37 -19.00 8.49
N ALA A 225 0.52 -17.77 8.96
CA ALA A 225 1.61 -17.35 9.83
C ALA A 225 1.02 -16.81 11.14
N SER A 226 1.65 -17.11 12.26
CA SER A 226 1.25 -16.54 13.55
C SER A 226 2.44 -16.38 14.48
N THR A 227 2.38 -15.34 15.30
CA THR A 227 3.29 -15.12 16.42
C THR A 227 2.47 -14.92 17.69
N ASN A 228 3.07 -15.24 18.83
CA ASN A 228 2.42 -15.16 20.14
C ASN A 228 3.23 -14.27 21.07
N GLN A 229 2.57 -13.77 22.12
CA GLN A 229 3.23 -13.14 23.28
C GLN A 229 4.13 -11.96 22.91
N ARG A 230 3.54 -10.95 22.26
CA ARG A 230 4.26 -9.70 21.94
C ARG A 230 4.07 -8.69 23.06
N PRO A 231 5.16 -8.11 23.60
CA PRO A 231 5.05 -7.03 24.57
C PRO A 231 4.48 -5.77 23.91
N ALA A 232 3.99 -4.85 24.75
CA ALA A 232 3.70 -3.50 24.31
C ALA A 232 4.99 -2.77 23.88
N VAL A 233 4.86 -1.73 23.08
CA VAL A 233 5.93 -0.79 22.72
C VAL A 233 5.53 0.63 23.09
N ASP A 234 6.49 1.43 23.52
CA ASP A 234 6.24 2.80 24.00
C ASP A 234 5.89 3.77 22.85
N THR A 235 6.46 3.53 21.67
CA THR A 235 6.30 4.41 20.50
C THR A 235 5.79 3.61 19.31
N LEU A 236 4.74 4.12 18.67
CA LEU A 236 4.24 3.61 17.41
C LEU A 236 4.57 4.57 16.28
N PRO A 237 5.09 4.09 15.14
CA PRO A 237 5.14 4.91 13.94
C PRO A 237 3.70 5.14 13.45
N ASP A 238 3.34 6.41 13.29
CA ASP A 238 2.00 6.81 12.88
C ASP A 238 1.69 6.32 11.45
N THR A 239 2.66 6.44 10.54
CA THR A 239 2.52 6.11 9.12
C THR A 239 3.61 5.18 8.60
N THR A 240 3.30 4.46 7.52
CA THR A 240 4.32 3.73 6.74
C THR A 240 5.13 4.68 5.85
N PRO A 241 6.39 4.34 5.50
CA PRO A 241 7.14 3.16 5.93
C PRO A 241 7.46 3.15 7.41
N TRP A 242 7.57 1.95 7.98
CA TRP A 242 8.05 1.78 9.34
C TRP A 242 9.59 1.73 9.38
N PRO A 243 10.20 2.10 10.53
CA PRO A 243 11.62 1.86 10.80
C PRO A 243 11.99 0.37 10.67
N ASN A 244 13.24 0.09 10.29
CA ASN A 244 13.77 -1.28 10.13
C ASN A 244 13.83 -2.09 11.44
N ASP A 245 13.70 -1.45 12.60
CA ASP A 245 13.61 -2.10 13.90
C ASP A 245 12.17 -2.25 14.40
N TYR A 246 11.17 -1.73 13.66
CA TYR A 246 9.77 -1.86 14.06
C TYR A 246 9.24 -3.28 13.77
N PRO A 247 8.70 -3.99 14.78
CA PRO A 247 8.28 -5.37 14.61
C PRO A 247 6.96 -5.49 13.85
N TYR A 248 6.98 -6.22 12.73
CA TYR A 248 5.78 -6.57 11.97
C TYR A 248 5.90 -7.93 11.28
N MET A 249 4.74 -8.48 10.88
CA MET A 249 4.64 -9.51 9.86
C MET A 249 3.77 -9.00 8.72
N ALA A 250 3.98 -9.48 7.50
CA ALA A 250 3.17 -9.09 6.36
C ALA A 250 3.06 -10.21 5.33
N LEU A 251 1.91 -10.28 4.67
CA LEU A 251 1.73 -11.05 3.45
C LEU A 251 2.05 -10.14 2.27
N TYR A 252 3.01 -10.55 1.46
CA TYR A 252 3.40 -9.86 0.23
C TYR A 252 3.00 -10.70 -0.97
N LEU A 253 2.22 -10.15 -1.89
CA LEU A 253 1.94 -10.79 -3.16
C LEU A 253 3.23 -10.79 -3.95
N LYS A 254 3.77 -11.99 -4.21
CA LYS A 254 5.06 -12.18 -4.87
C LYS A 254 4.89 -12.40 -6.36
N GLU A 255 3.96 -13.28 -6.73
CA GLU A 255 3.69 -13.65 -8.11
C GLU A 255 2.19 -13.85 -8.33
N VAL A 256 1.72 -13.55 -9.54
CA VAL A 256 0.41 -13.92 -10.06
C VAL A 256 0.57 -14.89 -11.21
N ARG A 257 -0.32 -15.86 -11.32
CA ARG A 257 -0.43 -16.71 -12.50
C ARG A 257 -1.25 -15.97 -13.54
N ILE A 258 -0.64 -15.69 -14.68
CA ILE A 258 -1.33 -15.15 -15.85
C ILE A 258 -1.73 -16.31 -16.72
N ASP A 259 -3.04 -16.52 -16.84
CA ASP A 259 -3.61 -17.36 -17.88
C ASP A 259 -3.79 -16.46 -19.11
N SER A 260 -2.99 -16.68 -20.14
CA SER A 260 -3.01 -15.85 -21.35
C SER A 260 -3.82 -16.53 -22.44
N GLU A 261 -4.85 -15.84 -22.93
CA GLU A 261 -5.52 -16.17 -24.19
C GLU A 261 -4.78 -15.59 -25.41
N SER A 262 -3.79 -14.72 -25.17
CA SER A 262 -2.96 -14.16 -26.23
C SER A 262 -2.12 -15.26 -26.87
N GLN A 263 -2.17 -15.34 -28.20
CA GLN A 263 -1.31 -16.24 -28.97
C GLN A 263 0.19 -15.96 -28.79
N PHE A 264 0.55 -14.79 -28.24
CA PHE A 264 1.93 -14.32 -28.08
C PHE A 264 2.55 -14.54 -26.70
N LEU A 265 1.74 -14.86 -25.69
CA LEU A 265 2.20 -15.01 -24.30
C LEU A 265 1.83 -16.39 -23.77
N LEU A 266 2.84 -17.12 -23.30
CA LEU A 266 2.62 -18.39 -22.63
C LEU A 266 2.01 -18.13 -21.24
N PRO A 267 1.03 -18.96 -20.81
CA PRO A 267 0.59 -18.95 -19.43
C PRO A 267 1.77 -19.20 -18.49
N GLY A 268 1.81 -18.47 -17.38
CA GLY A 268 2.95 -18.56 -16.48
C GLY A 268 2.83 -17.69 -15.25
N TRP A 269 3.79 -17.83 -14.36
CA TRP A 269 3.89 -17.01 -13.15
C TRP A 269 4.64 -15.72 -13.48
N ALA A 270 4.06 -14.60 -13.03
CA ALA A 270 4.59 -13.26 -13.19
C ALA A 270 4.85 -12.66 -11.82
N LYS A 271 6.06 -12.14 -11.57
CA LYS A 271 6.34 -11.30 -10.42
C LYS A 271 5.44 -10.06 -10.42
N THR A 272 4.96 -9.68 -9.25
CA THR A 272 4.08 -8.52 -9.03
C THR A 272 4.83 -7.27 -8.59
N GLY A 273 6.13 -7.38 -8.36
CA GLY A 273 7.04 -6.28 -8.06
C GLY A 273 8.36 -6.44 -8.80
N GLY A 274 9.12 -5.36 -8.84
CA GLY A 274 10.36 -5.25 -9.61
C GLY A 274 10.78 -3.79 -9.66
N TRP A 275 12.08 -3.52 -9.54
CA TRP A 275 12.54 -2.13 -9.53
C TRP A 275 12.36 -1.52 -10.93
N ASN A 276 12.67 -2.31 -11.96
CA ASN A 276 12.49 -1.91 -13.36
C ASN A 276 11.00 -1.90 -13.75
N GLN A 277 10.19 -2.82 -13.20
CA GLN A 277 8.74 -2.71 -13.32
C GLN A 277 8.20 -1.40 -12.69
N GLY A 278 8.79 -0.96 -11.57
CA GLY A 278 8.51 0.34 -10.95
C GLY A 278 8.78 1.52 -11.89
N VAL A 279 9.92 1.50 -12.60
CA VAL A 279 10.26 2.50 -13.64
C VAL A 279 9.14 2.61 -14.67
N MET A 280 8.76 1.47 -15.26
CA MET A 280 7.77 1.43 -16.34
C MET A 280 6.40 1.91 -15.86
N ASN A 281 6.01 1.58 -14.63
CA ASN A 281 4.76 2.05 -14.04
C ASN A 281 4.77 3.57 -13.81
N ILE A 282 5.88 4.14 -13.33
CA ILE A 282 6.02 5.58 -13.13
C ILE A 282 6.06 6.32 -14.48
N GLY A 283 6.80 5.81 -15.46
CA GLY A 283 6.84 6.37 -16.82
C GLY A 283 5.47 6.45 -17.45
N GLY A 284 4.73 5.34 -17.45
CA GLY A 284 3.35 5.32 -17.96
C GLY A 284 2.37 6.16 -17.12
N LEU A 285 2.68 6.49 -15.86
CA LEU A 285 1.91 7.47 -15.09
C LEU A 285 2.21 8.90 -15.53
N VAL A 286 3.49 9.25 -15.74
CA VAL A 286 3.91 10.57 -16.23
C VAL A 286 3.33 10.84 -17.62
N GLU A 287 3.44 9.88 -18.55
CA GLU A 287 2.92 10.01 -19.91
C GLU A 287 1.40 10.24 -19.92
N ARG A 288 0.63 9.39 -19.22
CA ARG A 288 -0.83 9.56 -19.10
C ARG A 288 -1.19 10.92 -18.48
N SER A 289 -0.51 11.29 -17.40
CA SER A 289 -0.77 12.57 -16.72
C SER A 289 -0.42 13.78 -17.59
N ALA A 290 0.50 13.64 -18.56
CA ALA A 290 0.85 14.70 -19.49
C ALA A 290 -0.28 15.03 -20.47
N GLU A 291 -1.08 14.03 -20.85
CA GLU A 291 -2.27 14.20 -21.69
C GLU A 291 -3.36 15.01 -20.97
N ASP A 292 -3.46 14.86 -19.65
CA ASP A 292 -4.50 15.48 -18.80
C ASP A 292 -4.23 16.96 -18.46
N LEU A 293 -3.01 17.47 -18.69
CA LEU A 293 -2.64 18.87 -18.39
C LEU A 293 -3.11 19.90 -19.42
N GLY A 294 -4.18 19.61 -20.16
CA GLY A 294 -4.77 20.56 -21.12
C GLY A 294 -5.05 21.91 -20.47
N GLY A 295 -4.43 22.99 -20.97
CA GLY A 295 -4.69 24.35 -20.52
C GLY A 295 -3.73 24.95 -19.49
N LEU A 296 -2.73 24.20 -18.99
CA LEU A 296 -1.67 24.77 -18.15
C LEU A 296 -0.59 25.55 -18.93
N ASP A 297 -0.62 25.55 -20.27
CA ASP A 297 0.45 26.11 -21.10
C ASP A 297 0.68 27.62 -20.87
N ILE A 298 -0.40 28.38 -20.62
CA ILE A 298 -0.31 29.80 -20.27
C ILE A 298 0.37 29.98 -18.91
N THR A 299 -0.02 29.17 -17.92
CA THR A 299 0.58 29.19 -16.58
C THR A 299 2.05 28.83 -16.65
N LEU A 300 2.39 27.77 -17.40
CA LEU A 300 3.75 27.31 -17.60
C LEU A 300 4.62 28.37 -18.29
N SER A 301 4.08 29.04 -19.32
CA SER A 301 4.75 30.17 -19.98
C SER A 301 4.98 31.34 -19.03
N ALA A 302 3.98 31.68 -18.20
CA ALA A 302 4.08 32.78 -17.25
C ALA A 302 5.14 32.53 -16.16
N ILE A 303 5.17 31.33 -15.56
CA ILE A 303 6.14 31.00 -14.51
C ILE A 303 7.57 30.87 -15.04
N THR A 304 7.75 30.51 -16.32
CA THR A 304 9.07 30.35 -16.95
C THR A 304 9.52 31.54 -17.78
N THR A 305 8.76 32.64 -17.82
CA THR A 305 9.12 33.83 -18.59
C THR A 305 10.49 34.35 -18.15
N GLY A 306 11.41 34.49 -19.11
CA GLY A 306 12.79 34.94 -18.87
C GLY A 306 13.74 33.89 -18.28
N LYS A 307 13.30 32.64 -18.10
CA LYS A 307 14.13 31.53 -17.62
C LYS A 307 14.72 30.77 -18.81
N THR A 308 16.03 30.89 -19.00
CA THR A 308 16.72 30.33 -20.18
C THR A 308 17.49 29.04 -19.90
N THR A 309 17.77 28.71 -18.64
CA THR A 309 18.48 27.48 -18.26
C THR A 309 17.53 26.44 -17.68
N SER A 310 17.93 25.16 -17.75
CA SER A 310 17.15 24.05 -17.19
C SER A 310 17.00 24.18 -15.68
N VAL A 311 18.06 24.53 -14.93
CA VAL A 311 17.94 24.85 -13.49
C VAL A 311 16.91 25.96 -13.24
N ALA A 312 16.97 27.07 -13.98
CA ALA A 312 16.11 28.21 -13.70
C ALA A 312 14.63 27.93 -14.02
N LYS A 313 14.37 27.08 -15.03
CA LYS A 313 13.04 26.54 -15.32
C LYS A 313 12.58 25.59 -14.21
N ALA A 314 13.45 24.66 -13.79
CA ALA A 314 13.14 23.70 -12.74
C ALA A 314 12.81 24.36 -11.41
N GLU A 315 13.61 25.33 -11.00
CA GLU A 315 13.38 26.13 -9.80
C GLU A 315 12.02 26.85 -9.85
N ALA A 316 11.68 27.45 -11.00
CA ALA A 316 10.42 28.17 -11.16
C ALA A 316 9.19 27.23 -11.10
N VAL A 317 9.24 26.09 -11.79
CA VAL A 317 8.15 25.11 -11.82
C VAL A 317 7.99 24.43 -10.47
N CYS A 318 9.07 23.87 -9.92
CA CYS A 318 9.03 23.15 -8.65
C CYS A 318 8.69 24.10 -7.49
N GLY A 319 9.22 25.32 -7.48
CA GLY A 319 8.82 26.36 -6.54
C GLY A 319 7.34 26.69 -6.66
N TRP A 320 6.82 26.88 -7.88
CA TRP A 320 5.40 27.16 -8.10
C TRP A 320 4.49 26.02 -7.61
N VAL A 321 4.77 24.76 -7.95
CA VAL A 321 3.94 23.63 -7.49
C VAL A 321 4.01 23.50 -5.96
N ARG A 322 5.20 23.61 -5.36
CA ARG A 322 5.38 23.55 -3.90
C ARG A 322 4.58 24.63 -3.20
N ASP A 323 4.65 25.88 -3.69
CA ASP A 323 4.11 27.07 -3.02
C ASP A 323 2.63 27.33 -3.33
N LYS A 324 2.12 26.87 -4.48
CA LYS A 324 0.73 27.12 -4.91
C LYS A 324 -0.23 25.98 -4.64
N PHE A 325 0.27 24.80 -4.28
CA PHE A 325 -0.56 23.65 -3.94
C PHE A 325 -0.36 23.32 -2.47
N GLU A 326 -1.44 23.31 -1.71
CA GLU A 326 -1.45 22.83 -0.34
C GLU A 326 -1.16 21.32 -0.33
N LEU A 327 -0.30 20.87 0.58
CA LEU A 327 -0.02 19.44 0.76
C LEU A 327 -1.20 18.81 1.49
N LEU A 328 -1.79 17.77 0.90
CA LEU A 328 -2.71 16.89 1.59
C LEU A 328 -1.93 15.82 2.34
N GLU A 329 -2.01 15.89 3.66
CA GLU A 329 -1.38 14.97 4.60
C GLU A 329 -2.29 14.69 5.80
N GLY A 330 -1.91 13.72 6.63
CA GLY A 330 -2.67 13.29 7.78
C GLY A 330 -3.17 11.85 7.66
N PRO A 331 -3.77 11.31 8.74
CA PRO A 331 -4.12 9.89 8.84
C PRO A 331 -5.23 9.48 7.85
N ASP A 332 -6.10 10.42 7.47
CA ASP A 332 -7.17 10.22 6.49
C ASP A 332 -6.70 10.34 5.03
N VAL A 333 -5.43 10.67 4.76
CA VAL A 333 -4.90 10.84 3.41
C VAL A 333 -3.96 9.70 3.04
N LEU A 334 -4.27 9.03 1.95
CA LEU A 334 -3.35 8.09 1.30
C LEU A 334 -2.25 8.91 0.62
N SER A 335 -1.03 8.80 1.13
CA SER A 335 0.16 9.50 0.59
C SER A 335 0.45 9.19 -0.89
N ARG A 336 -0.22 8.17 -1.44
CA ARG A 336 -0.12 7.71 -2.83
C ARG A 336 -1.45 7.66 -3.56
N GLY A 337 -2.47 8.29 -3.00
CA GLY A 337 -3.68 8.60 -3.75
C GLY A 337 -3.33 9.49 -4.93
N LEU A 338 -3.96 9.22 -6.07
CA LEU A 338 -3.78 9.95 -7.31
C LEU A 338 -5.16 10.26 -7.88
N ARG A 339 -5.43 11.55 -8.07
CA ARG A 339 -6.59 12.04 -8.81
C ARG A 339 -6.17 12.54 -10.18
N GLU A 340 -7.18 12.76 -11.00
CA GLU A 340 -7.05 13.50 -12.26
C GLU A 340 -6.46 14.88 -12.01
N PHE A 341 -5.47 15.26 -12.82
CA PHE A 341 -4.76 16.53 -12.62
C PHE A 341 -5.62 17.77 -12.81
N GLU A 342 -6.70 17.70 -13.60
CA GLU A 342 -7.67 18.79 -13.67
C GLU A 342 -8.22 19.12 -12.26
N GLU A 343 -8.56 18.10 -11.47
CA GLU A 343 -9.06 18.28 -10.12
C GLU A 343 -7.98 18.83 -9.17
N VAL A 344 -6.76 18.30 -9.26
CA VAL A 344 -5.61 18.77 -8.47
C VAL A 344 -5.33 20.25 -8.76
N VAL A 345 -5.30 20.63 -10.05
CA VAL A 345 -5.06 22.00 -10.50
C VAL A 345 -6.17 22.95 -10.07
N LYS A 346 -7.42 22.50 -10.11
CA LYS A 346 -8.60 23.30 -9.71
C LYS A 346 -8.69 23.50 -8.20
N SER A 347 -8.46 22.43 -7.43
CA SER A 347 -8.54 22.46 -5.96
C SER A 347 -7.34 23.15 -5.31
N LYS A 348 -6.18 23.17 -5.98
CA LYS A 348 -4.91 23.63 -5.40
C LYS A 348 -4.51 22.84 -4.14
N GLN A 349 -4.96 21.60 -4.04
CA GLN A 349 -4.61 20.67 -2.98
C GLN A 349 -4.08 19.38 -3.61
N ALA A 350 -2.98 18.85 -3.11
CA ALA A 350 -2.30 17.72 -3.73
C ALA A 350 -1.61 16.81 -2.71
N THR A 351 -1.67 15.49 -2.91
CA THR A 351 -0.81 14.54 -2.20
C THR A 351 0.66 14.71 -2.61
N ALA A 352 1.59 14.12 -1.84
CA ALA A 352 3.01 14.17 -2.19
C ALA A 352 3.30 13.55 -3.57
N LEU A 353 2.61 12.45 -3.92
CA LEU A 353 2.72 11.81 -5.23
C LEU A 353 2.17 12.70 -6.34
N GLU A 354 0.98 13.30 -6.15
CA GLU A 354 0.37 14.22 -7.12
C GLU A 354 1.28 15.42 -7.40
N LYS A 355 1.87 16.03 -6.36
CA LYS A 355 2.83 17.13 -6.55
C LYS A 355 4.08 16.69 -7.31
N ALA A 356 4.67 15.53 -6.96
CA ALA A 356 5.86 15.02 -7.62
C ALA A 356 5.62 14.73 -9.11
N LEU A 357 4.50 14.08 -9.43
CA LEU A 357 4.10 13.83 -10.81
C LEU A 357 3.82 15.14 -11.57
N LEU A 358 3.10 16.09 -10.95
CA LEU A 358 2.80 17.38 -11.58
C LEU A 358 4.07 18.16 -11.90
N MET A 359 5.04 18.18 -10.97
CA MET A 359 6.37 18.75 -11.22
C MET A 359 7.06 18.05 -12.40
N ALA A 360 7.16 16.72 -12.38
CA ALA A 360 7.85 15.96 -13.43
C ALA A 360 7.25 16.21 -14.81
N VAL A 361 5.92 16.18 -14.94
CA VAL A 361 5.22 16.42 -16.21
C VAL A 361 5.43 17.85 -16.72
N LEU A 362 5.38 18.86 -15.84
CA LEU A 362 5.62 20.25 -16.24
C LEU A 362 7.06 20.50 -16.68
N LEU A 363 8.03 19.79 -16.09
CA LEU A 363 9.44 19.86 -16.51
C LEU A 363 9.67 19.17 -17.86
N ASP A 364 9.03 18.03 -18.09
CA ASP A 364 9.06 17.34 -19.38
C ASP A 364 8.55 18.25 -20.51
N LYS A 365 7.41 18.93 -20.31
CA LYS A 365 6.88 19.94 -21.26
C LYS A 365 7.83 21.11 -21.57
N LEU A 366 8.86 21.31 -20.75
CA LEU A 366 9.86 22.37 -20.92
C LEU A 366 11.20 21.88 -21.48
N ASP A 367 11.25 20.60 -21.89
CA ASP A 367 12.46 19.87 -22.27
C ASP A 367 13.52 19.87 -21.14
N VAL A 368 13.08 19.77 -19.88
CA VAL A 368 13.95 19.67 -18.72
C VAL A 368 13.94 18.22 -18.21
N PRO A 369 15.03 17.45 -18.39
CA PRO A 369 15.11 16.07 -17.91
C PRO A 369 14.90 15.99 -16.40
N ALA A 370 13.84 15.29 -15.99
CA ALA A 370 13.42 15.20 -14.61
C ALA A 370 12.91 13.79 -14.28
N THR A 371 13.20 13.32 -13.08
CA THR A 371 12.87 11.95 -12.67
C THR A 371 12.25 11.91 -11.29
N ILE A 372 11.42 10.92 -11.01
CA ILE A 372 10.89 10.73 -9.66
C ILE A 372 11.88 9.88 -8.87
N ALA A 373 12.28 10.40 -7.71
CA ALA A 373 13.18 9.75 -6.76
C ALA A 373 12.38 9.26 -5.53
N GLY A 374 12.51 7.98 -5.21
CA GLY A 374 12.06 7.40 -3.95
C GLY A 374 13.15 7.55 -2.89
N ILE A 375 12.82 8.16 -1.76
CA ILE A 375 13.78 8.47 -0.70
C ILE A 375 13.51 7.58 0.51
N ARG A 376 14.55 6.90 0.99
CA ARG A 376 14.56 6.16 2.27
C ARG A 376 15.41 6.95 3.26
N SER A 377 14.75 7.66 4.17
CA SER A 377 15.43 8.46 5.18
C SER A 377 16.29 7.59 6.12
N PRO A 378 17.47 8.06 6.55
CA PRO A 378 18.42 7.25 7.32
C PRO A 378 17.88 6.74 8.67
N ASP A 379 17.02 7.52 9.31
CA ASP A 379 16.37 7.20 10.59
C ASP A 379 15.48 5.96 10.51
N LEU A 380 15.02 5.61 9.31
CA LEU A 380 14.23 4.40 9.10
C LEU A 380 15.10 3.17 8.81
N GLY A 381 16.42 3.35 8.62
CA GLY A 381 17.36 2.30 8.27
C GLY A 381 17.50 2.06 6.76
N GLN A 382 18.38 1.13 6.41
CA GLN A 382 18.77 0.86 5.02
C GLN A 382 17.61 0.34 4.16
N LEU A 383 17.65 0.67 2.87
CA LEU A 383 16.75 0.13 1.86
C LEU A 383 16.99 -1.37 1.63
N ASP A 384 15.94 -2.18 1.73
CA ASP A 384 15.98 -3.58 1.29
C ASP A 384 15.87 -3.66 -0.24
N ARG A 385 17.02 -3.84 -0.91
CA ARG A 385 17.11 -3.92 -2.38
C ARG A 385 16.49 -5.21 -2.93
N ASP A 386 16.35 -6.25 -2.12
CA ASP A 386 15.71 -7.51 -2.52
C ASP A 386 14.18 -7.45 -2.41
N TRP A 387 13.66 -6.32 -1.93
CA TRP A 387 12.23 -6.05 -1.84
C TRP A 387 11.86 -4.83 -2.70
N PRO A 388 11.58 -5.00 -4.00
CA PRO A 388 11.28 -3.89 -4.91
C PRO A 388 9.86 -3.34 -4.72
N GLU A 389 9.63 -2.74 -3.57
CA GLU A 389 8.36 -2.21 -3.12
C GLU A 389 8.54 -0.76 -2.72
N THR A 390 7.81 0.12 -3.39
CA THR A 390 7.93 1.55 -3.19
C THR A 390 7.53 1.94 -1.76
N ARG A 391 6.71 1.16 -1.05
CA ARG A 391 6.32 1.44 0.35
C ARG A 391 7.48 1.59 1.33
N GLN A 392 8.71 1.22 0.95
CA GLN A 392 9.91 1.48 1.74
C GLN A 392 10.30 2.97 1.82
N PHE A 393 9.84 3.80 0.88
CA PHE A 393 10.22 5.20 0.78
C PHE A 393 9.38 6.10 1.69
N SER A 394 10.05 6.92 2.49
CA SER A 394 9.46 7.93 3.36
C SER A 394 9.04 9.19 2.61
N ALA A 395 9.69 9.44 1.47
CA ALA A 395 9.46 10.63 0.67
C ALA A 395 9.59 10.35 -0.82
N LEU A 396 8.97 11.23 -1.60
CA LEU A 396 9.20 11.36 -3.03
C LEU A 396 9.84 12.73 -3.29
N ALA A 397 10.68 12.80 -4.30
CA ALA A 397 11.24 14.05 -4.82
C ALA A 397 11.28 13.99 -6.35
N VAL A 398 11.36 15.15 -6.99
CA VAL A 398 11.77 15.23 -8.39
C VAL A 398 13.28 15.47 -8.42
N ARG A 399 14.00 14.69 -9.21
CA ARG A 399 15.45 14.79 -9.39
C ARG A 399 15.76 15.35 -10.76
N THR A 400 16.69 16.29 -10.83
CA THR A 400 17.23 16.82 -12.09
C THR A 400 18.75 16.74 -12.03
N VAL A 401 19.39 16.51 -13.19
CA VAL A 401 20.85 16.51 -13.32
C VAL A 401 21.27 17.53 -14.37
N GLU A 402 22.10 18.49 -13.98
CA GLU A 402 22.66 19.46 -14.93
C GLU A 402 24.17 19.57 -14.72
N ALA A 403 24.93 19.33 -15.79
CA ALA A 403 26.41 19.33 -15.76
C ALA A 403 27.01 18.46 -14.64
N GLY A 404 26.39 17.30 -14.36
CA GLY A 404 26.81 16.37 -13.30
C GLY A 404 26.35 16.75 -11.89
N VAL A 405 25.68 17.89 -11.71
CA VAL A 405 25.14 18.31 -10.42
C VAL A 405 23.71 17.79 -10.26
N ILE A 406 23.51 16.93 -9.26
CA ILE A 406 22.21 16.40 -8.88
C ILE A 406 21.49 17.41 -7.99
N ARG A 407 20.21 17.66 -8.27
CA ARG A 407 19.30 18.44 -7.41
C ARG A 407 18.04 17.66 -7.15
N TYR A 408 17.57 17.71 -5.90
CA TYR A 408 16.29 17.14 -5.48
C TYR A 408 15.30 18.27 -5.16
N TRP A 409 14.15 18.23 -5.80
CA TRP A 409 13.03 19.14 -5.60
C TRP A 409 12.00 18.42 -4.73
N VAL A 410 11.81 18.91 -3.50
CA VAL A 410 11.02 18.23 -2.47
C VAL A 410 9.62 18.83 -2.40
N PRO A 411 8.58 18.20 -2.97
CA PRO A 411 7.24 18.80 -3.09
C PRO A 411 6.54 19.08 -1.76
N GLN A 412 6.89 18.34 -0.72
CA GLN A 412 6.31 18.40 0.62
C GLN A 412 7.02 19.40 1.55
N CYS A 413 8.24 19.84 1.23
CA CYS A 413 9.02 20.67 2.14
C CYS A 413 8.91 22.15 1.78
N THR A 414 7.95 22.85 2.39
CA THR A 414 7.73 24.30 2.18
C THR A 414 8.87 25.16 2.74
N GLU A 415 9.57 24.66 3.77
CA GLU A 415 10.70 25.35 4.41
C GLU A 415 12.03 25.14 3.68
N CYS A 416 12.11 24.15 2.79
CA CYS A 416 13.33 23.86 2.05
C CYS A 416 13.55 24.91 0.97
N VAL A 417 14.80 25.35 0.79
CA VAL A 417 15.18 26.14 -0.38
C VAL A 417 14.96 25.28 -1.63
N ALA A 418 14.41 25.88 -2.69
CA ALA A 418 14.10 25.14 -3.90
C ALA A 418 15.39 24.55 -4.51
N GLY A 419 15.40 23.22 -4.66
CA GLY A 419 16.53 22.48 -5.26
C GLY A 419 17.62 22.10 -4.28
N GLU A 420 17.47 22.46 -3.00
CA GLU A 420 18.32 21.96 -1.92
C GLU A 420 17.71 20.71 -1.29
N THR A 421 18.57 19.75 -0.99
CA THR A 421 18.18 18.53 -0.29
C THR A 421 18.05 18.82 1.21
N PRO A 422 16.98 18.36 1.89
CA PRO A 422 16.85 18.49 3.33
C PRO A 422 18.07 17.92 4.05
N ALA A 423 18.58 18.61 5.06
CA ALA A 423 19.72 18.12 5.84
C ALA A 423 19.46 16.75 6.50
N SER A 424 18.20 16.48 6.86
CA SER A 424 17.75 15.19 7.40
C SER A 424 17.88 14.02 6.41
N TRP A 425 18.07 14.30 5.12
CA TRP A 425 18.25 13.26 4.10
C TRP A 425 19.73 12.96 3.85
N GLN A 426 20.67 13.60 4.52
CA GLN A 426 22.09 13.28 4.35
C GLN A 426 22.35 11.79 4.63
N GLY A 427 22.90 11.07 3.65
CA GLY A 427 23.11 9.62 3.73
C GLY A 427 21.86 8.76 3.49
N ALA A 428 20.73 9.35 3.07
CA ALA A 428 19.53 8.62 2.69
C ALA A 428 19.81 7.73 1.48
N ASP A 429 19.22 6.53 1.46
CA ASP A 429 19.20 5.69 0.27
C ASP A 429 18.17 6.24 -0.70
N VAL A 430 18.56 6.37 -1.96
CA VAL A 430 17.72 6.92 -3.02
C VAL A 430 17.61 5.91 -4.14
N VAL A 431 16.38 5.68 -4.58
CA VAL A 431 16.08 4.93 -5.80
C VAL A 431 15.56 5.91 -6.83
N THR A 432 16.23 5.98 -7.95
CA THR A 432 15.81 6.80 -9.08
C THR A 432 15.75 6.00 -10.36
N TYR A 433 15.11 6.61 -11.34
CA TYR A 433 14.91 6.06 -12.66
C TYR A 433 15.26 7.18 -13.63
N ASP A 434 16.06 6.95 -14.67
CA ASP A 434 16.30 8.03 -15.64
C ASP A 434 15.06 8.24 -16.52
N TYR A 435 14.78 9.48 -16.91
CA TYR A 435 13.70 9.77 -17.85
C TYR A 435 14.05 9.20 -19.23
N GLU A 436 15.31 9.32 -19.63
CA GLU A 436 15.81 8.67 -20.84
C GLU A 436 15.64 7.15 -20.76
N THR A 437 15.78 6.60 -19.56
CA THR A 437 15.58 5.18 -19.30
C THR A 437 14.12 4.75 -19.46
N ILE A 438 13.15 5.59 -19.11
CA ILE A 438 11.72 5.31 -19.37
C ILE A 438 11.47 5.14 -20.87
N ALA A 439 11.94 6.08 -21.69
CA ALA A 439 11.82 5.99 -23.15
C ALA A 439 12.56 4.77 -23.73
N VAL A 440 13.70 4.39 -23.15
CA VAL A 440 14.41 3.15 -23.51
C VAL A 440 13.60 1.92 -23.13
N ALA A 441 12.99 1.90 -21.94
CA ALA A 441 12.16 0.80 -21.46
C ALA A 441 10.93 0.58 -22.34
N GLU A 442 10.27 1.65 -22.79
CA GLU A 442 9.14 1.60 -23.73
C GLU A 442 9.56 1.05 -25.10
N LYS A 443 10.68 1.53 -25.65
CA LYS A 443 11.23 0.98 -26.91
C LYS A 443 11.58 -0.49 -26.78
N TYR A 444 12.11 -0.89 -25.62
CA TYR A 444 12.40 -2.27 -25.32
C TYR A 444 11.11 -3.11 -25.23
N GLN A 445 10.05 -2.61 -24.59
CA GLN A 445 8.73 -3.28 -24.58
C GLN A 445 8.17 -3.45 -26.00
N GLU A 446 8.28 -2.42 -26.85
CA GLU A 446 7.83 -2.50 -28.24
C GLU A 446 8.68 -3.49 -29.05
N ALA A 447 10.00 -3.49 -28.88
CA ALA A 447 10.88 -4.47 -29.50
C ALA A 447 10.54 -5.90 -29.05
N LEU A 448 10.23 -6.11 -27.77
CA LEU A 448 9.70 -7.39 -27.28
C LEU A 448 8.40 -7.75 -27.99
N ARG A 449 7.41 -6.84 -28.07
CA ARG A 449 6.15 -7.12 -28.78
C ARG A 449 6.38 -7.51 -30.24
N GLN A 450 7.21 -6.77 -30.97
CA GLN A 450 7.55 -7.08 -32.37
C GLN A 450 8.23 -8.44 -32.49
N LYS A 451 9.15 -8.76 -31.58
CA LYS A 451 9.79 -10.07 -31.53
C LYS A 451 8.77 -11.18 -31.24
N ALA A 452 7.75 -10.92 -30.42
CA ALA A 452 6.65 -11.86 -30.15
C ALA A 452 5.88 -12.18 -31.43
N MET A 453 5.60 -11.15 -32.22
CA MET A 453 4.88 -11.28 -33.47
C MET A 453 5.63 -12.15 -34.50
N VAL A 454 6.97 -12.19 -34.43
CA VAL A 454 7.82 -12.97 -35.33
C VAL A 454 8.08 -14.39 -34.79
N GLU A 455 8.43 -14.51 -33.51
CA GLU A 455 8.85 -15.78 -32.89
C GLU A 455 7.68 -16.61 -32.32
N GLY A 456 6.47 -16.04 -32.32
CA GLY A 456 5.23 -16.75 -31.98
C GLY A 456 4.84 -16.60 -30.52
N GLN A 457 5.67 -17.02 -29.57
CA GLN A 457 5.30 -17.09 -28.14
C GLN A 457 6.46 -16.74 -27.20
N PHE A 458 6.16 -16.06 -26.09
CA PHE A 458 7.12 -15.80 -25.02
C PHE A 458 6.76 -16.41 -23.68
N ASP A 459 7.80 -16.84 -22.97
CA ASP A 459 7.78 -17.12 -21.55
C ASP A 459 7.83 -15.82 -20.75
N LEU A 460 6.77 -15.55 -19.99
CA LEU A 460 6.62 -14.36 -19.16
C LEU A 460 7.70 -14.26 -18.08
N ALA A 461 8.09 -15.37 -17.46
CA ALA A 461 9.12 -15.37 -16.42
C ALA A 461 10.48 -14.97 -17.01
N ARG A 462 10.76 -15.39 -18.25
CA ARG A 462 11.96 -14.99 -18.98
C ARG A 462 11.96 -13.50 -19.33
N ILE A 463 10.83 -12.96 -19.80
CA ILE A 463 10.70 -11.52 -20.07
C ILE A 463 10.96 -10.72 -18.81
N GLN A 464 10.34 -11.11 -17.69
CA GLN A 464 10.54 -10.39 -16.43
C GLN A 464 11.97 -10.47 -15.92
N ALA A 465 12.63 -11.62 -16.06
CA ALA A 465 14.05 -11.73 -15.72
C ALA A 465 14.93 -10.83 -16.60
N ASP A 466 14.62 -10.73 -17.90
CA ASP A 466 15.34 -9.84 -18.82
C ASP A 466 15.09 -8.37 -18.47
N VAL A 467 13.83 -7.97 -18.26
CA VAL A 467 13.42 -6.63 -17.78
C VAL A 467 14.16 -6.26 -16.51
N GLU A 468 14.15 -7.10 -15.48
CA GLU A 468 14.81 -6.79 -14.20
C GLU A 468 16.34 -6.83 -14.28
N SER A 469 16.93 -7.38 -15.35
CA SER A 469 18.37 -7.34 -15.59
C SER A 469 18.85 -6.04 -16.24
N GLN A 470 17.92 -5.21 -16.73
CA GLN A 470 18.25 -3.95 -17.37
C GLN A 470 18.79 -2.92 -16.36
N PRO A 471 19.75 -2.06 -16.74
CA PRO A 471 20.38 -1.10 -15.84
C PRO A 471 19.54 0.19 -15.69
N TRP A 472 18.22 0.06 -15.60
CA TRP A 472 17.30 1.19 -15.63
C TRP A 472 17.12 1.87 -14.27
N VAL A 473 17.23 1.10 -13.19
CA VAL A 473 17.15 1.61 -11.84
C VAL A 473 18.53 2.02 -11.36
N ILE A 474 18.59 3.19 -10.75
CA ILE A 474 19.80 3.72 -10.13
C ILE A 474 19.59 3.74 -8.61
N PHE A 475 20.55 3.14 -7.89
CA PHE A 475 20.64 3.23 -6.44
C PHE A 475 21.78 4.17 -6.09
N GLU A 476 21.46 5.26 -5.42
CA GLU A 476 22.42 6.30 -5.02
C GLU A 476 22.22 6.66 -3.54
N LYS A 477 23.15 7.45 -3.00
CA LYS A 477 23.07 8.00 -1.64
C LYS A 477 23.14 9.50 -1.68
N VAL A 478 22.33 10.17 -0.87
CA VAL A 478 22.40 11.63 -0.78
C VAL A 478 23.73 12.06 -0.16
N GLY A 479 24.50 12.83 -0.95
CA GLY A 479 25.76 13.44 -0.53
C GLY A 479 27.01 12.57 -0.71
N GLU A 480 26.87 11.44 -1.40
CA GLU A 480 27.97 10.66 -1.99
C GLU A 480 27.94 10.84 -3.51
#